data_AF-A0A932KJX6-F1
#
_entry.id   AF-A0A932KJX6-F1
#
_cell.length_a   1.000
_cell.length_b   1.000
_cell.length_c   1.000
_cell.angle_alpha   90.00
_cell.angle_beta   90.00
_cell.angle_gamma   90.00
#
_symmetry.space_group_name_H-M   'P 1'
#
loop_
_entity.id
_entity.type
_entity.pdbx_description
1 polymer ?
#
loop_
_entity_poly.entity_id
_entity_poly.type
_entity_poly.pdbx_seq_one_letter_code
_entity_poly.pdbx_strand_id
1 'polypeptide(L)' 'MTTANLKQAAHHLIDQLPDDSTWDDLAYQIEVRASIERGLADSEAGRLIPQEEIEKHFGITG' A
#
# COMPACT_ATOMS: atom_id res chain seq x y z
N MET A 1 -10.43 6.25 15.68
CA MET A 1 -9.66 4.98 15.78
C MET A 1 -8.22 5.38 16.02
N THR A 2 -7.57 4.87 17.07
CA THR A 2 -6.20 5.25 17.41
C THR A 2 -5.27 4.71 16.33
N THR A 3 -4.66 5.58 15.53
CA THR A 3 -3.66 5.19 14.53
C THR A 3 -2.52 4.50 15.27
N ALA A 4 -2.36 3.18 15.06
CA ALA A 4 -1.25 2.43 15.65
C ALA A 4 0.05 3.09 15.20
N ASN A 5 0.99 3.32 16.13
CA ASN A 5 2.29 3.84 15.73
C ASN A 5 3.04 2.81 14.88
N LEU A 6 4.09 3.24 14.17
CA LEU A 6 4.85 2.38 13.25
C LEU A 6 5.26 1.04 13.88
N LYS A 7 5.69 1.04 15.15
CA LYS A 7 6.12 -0.18 15.84
C LYS A 7 4.95 -1.14 16.04
N GLN A 8 3.81 -0.65 16.51
CA GLN A 8 2.60 -1.46 16.70
C GLN A 8 2.07 -2.00 15.37
N ALA A 9 2.11 -1.18 14.32
CA ALA A 9 1.73 -1.59 12.97
C ALA A 9 2.64 -2.70 12.41
N ALA A 10 3.95 -2.58 12.61
CA ALA A 10 4.93 -3.58 12.20
C ALA A 10 4.76 -4.89 12.98
N HIS A 11 4.56 -4.82 14.30
CA HIS A 11 4.28 -6.02 15.11
C HIS A 11 3.03 -6.74 14.61
N HIS A 12 1.94 -6.02 14.39
CA HIS A 12 0.71 -6.64 13.89
C HIS A 12 0.88 -7.29 12.51
N LEU A 13 1.71 -6.71 11.64
CA LEU A 13 2.03 -7.29 10.34
C LEU A 13 2.82 -8.58 10.50
N ILE A 14 3.83 -8.59 11.38
CA ILE A 14 4.64 -9.78 11.67
C ILE A 14 3.77 -10.89 12.28
N ASP A 15 2.86 -10.56 13.19
CA ASP A 15 1.96 -11.53 13.85
C ASP A 15 0.99 -12.23 12.88
N GLN A 16 0.79 -11.67 11.68
CA GLN A 16 -0.08 -12.25 10.64
C GLN A 16 0.68 -13.13 9.63
N LEU A 17 2.01 -13.11 9.65
CA LEU A 17 2.81 -13.91 8.74
C LEU A 17 2.81 -15.39 9.15
N PRO A 18 2.76 -16.33 8.20
CA PRO A 18 3.06 -17.73 8.46
C PRO A 18 4.43 -17.92 9.11
N ASP A 19 4.58 -18.92 9.97
CA ASP A 19 5.85 -19.23 10.67
C ASP A 19 7.01 -19.56 9.70
N ASP A 20 6.70 -20.04 8.50
CA ASP A 20 7.65 -20.36 7.44
C ASP A 20 7.91 -19.21 6.46
N SER A 21 7.39 -18.01 6.76
CA SER A 21 7.62 -16.81 5.95
C SER A 21 9.09 -16.45 5.87
N THR A 22 9.51 -16.01 4.69
CA THR A 22 10.87 -15.56 4.43
C THR A 22 11.01 -14.06 4.66
N TRP A 23 12.26 -13.58 4.60
CA TRP A 23 12.54 -12.14 4.60
C TRP A 23 11.93 -11.43 3.39
N ASP A 24 11.81 -12.11 2.25
CA ASP A 24 11.21 -11.54 1.04
C ASP A 24 9.69 -11.36 1.21
N ASP A 25 9.02 -12.31 1.89
CA ASP A 25 7.59 -12.20 2.21
C ASP A 25 7.31 -11.03 3.15
N LEU A 26 8.14 -10.86 4.18
CA LEU A 26 8.04 -9.72 5.09
C LEU A 26 8.27 -8.39 4.35
N ALA A 27 9.31 -8.31 3.51
CA ALA A 27 9.61 -7.11 2.74
C ALA A 27 8.45 -6.75 1.79
N TYR A 28 7.87 -7.74 1.13
CA TYR A 28 6.70 -7.56 0.27
C TYR A 28 5.52 -6.98 1.05
N GLN A 29 5.17 -7.55 2.20
CA GLN A 29 4.05 -7.06 3.02
C GLN A 29 4.27 -5.62 3.51
N ILE A 30 5.51 -5.29 3.90
CA ILE A 30 5.87 -3.92 4.29
C ILE A 30 5.66 -2.96 3.12
N GLU A 31 6.12 -3.32 1.91
CA GLU A 31 5.98 -2.46 0.74
C GLU A 31 4.52 -2.29 0.32
N VAL A 32 3.71 -3.36 0.36
CA VAL A 32 2.26 -3.28 0.11
C VAL A 32 1.62 -2.30 1.07
N ARG A 33 1.89 -2.41 2.38
CA ARG A 33 1.31 -1.49 3.36
C ARG A 33 1.75 -0.04 3.16
N ALA A 34 3.04 0.18 2.92
CA ALA A 34 3.56 1.52 2.64
C ALA A 34 2.96 2.12 1.36
N SER A 35 2.71 1.30 0.33
CA SER A 35 2.08 1.73 -0.92
C SER A 35 0.65 2.21 -0.72
N ILE A 36 -0.13 1.53 0.16
CA ILE A 36 -1.49 1.93 0.52
C ILE A 36 -1.48 3.27 1.26
N GLU A 37 -0.58 3.43 2.24
CA GLU A 37 -0.47 4.68 3.01
C GLU A 37 -0.08 5.87 2.12
N ARG A 38 0.84 5.66 1.16
CA ARG A 38 1.18 6.68 0.16
C ARG A 38 0.01 7.01 -0.75
N GLY A 39 -0.70 5.99 -1.26
CA GLY A 39 -1.86 6.19 -2.13
C GLY A 39 -3.00 6.94 -1.43
N LEU A 40 -3.24 6.65 -0.15
CA LEU A 40 -4.22 7.39 0.66
C LEU A 40 -3.79 8.85 0.84
N ALA A 41 -2.52 9.10 1.16
CA ALA A 41 -1.98 10.45 1.29
C ALA A 41 -2.01 11.24 -0.03
N ASP A 42 -1.79 10.58 -1.16
CA ASP A 42 -1.92 11.17 -2.49
C ASP A 42 -3.38 11.52 -2.80
N SER A 43 -4.32 10.65 -2.45
CA SER A 43 -5.76 10.89 -2.59
C SER A 43 -6.23 12.07 -1.76
N GLU A 44 -5.86 12.12 -0.47
CA GLU A 44 -6.18 13.24 0.42
C GLU A 44 -5.58 14.56 -0.06
N ALA A 45 -4.39 14.53 -0.66
CA ALA A 45 -3.74 15.70 -1.22
C ALA A 45 -4.22 16.06 -2.65
N GLY A 46 -5.17 15.32 -3.22
CA GLY A 46 -5.66 15.53 -4.58
C GLY A 46 -4.64 15.22 -5.68
N ARG A 47 -3.56 14.49 -5.38
CA ARG A 47 -2.55 14.02 -6.35
C ARG A 47 -3.03 12.76 -7.07
N LEU A 48 -4.16 12.87 -7.75
CA LEU A 48 -4.79 11.77 -8.50
C LEU A 48 -4.75 12.07 -9.99
N ILE A 49 -4.72 11.02 -10.80
CA ILE A 49 -4.86 11.10 -12.26
C ILE A 49 -6.28 10.65 -12.62
N PRO A 50 -7.06 11.42 -13.40
CA PRO A 50 -8.36 11.00 -13.88
C PRO A 50 -8.28 9.69 -14.66
N GLN A 51 -9.33 8.86 -14.55
CA GLN A 51 -9.37 7.57 -15.23
C GLN A 51 -9.22 7.72 -16.74
N GLU A 52 -9.84 8.74 -17.33
CA GLU A 52 -9.78 9.01 -18.77
C GLU A 52 -8.36 9.37 -19.25
N GLU A 53 -7.52 9.93 -18.38
CA GLU A 53 -6.12 10.22 -18.70
C GLU A 53 -5.25 8.95 -18.65
N ILE A 54 -5.52 8.05 -17.69
CA ILE A 54 -4.86 6.74 -17.59
C ILE A 54 -5.21 5.87 -18.80
N GLU A 55 -6.49 5.79 -19.17
CA GLU A 55 -6.97 5.04 -20.33
C GLU A 55 -6.27 5.49 -21.62
N LYS A 56 -6.16 6.81 -21.83
CA LYS A 56 -5.41 7.40 -22.95
C LYS A 56 -3.92 7.05 -22.89
N HIS A 57 -3.30 7.11 -21.71
CA HIS A 57 -1.88 6.81 -21.54
C HIS A 57 -1.54 5.37 -21.90
N PHE A 58 -2.38 4.41 -21.51
CA PHE A 58 -2.16 2.99 -21.76
C PHE A 58 -2.82 2.47 -23.04
N GLY A 59 -3.52 3.32 -23.80
CA GLY A 59 -4.24 2.92 -25.01
C GLY A 59 -5.41 1.96 -24.75
N ILE A 60 -5.94 1.96 -23.52
CA ILE A 60 -7.05 1.12 -23.10
C ILE A 60 -8.32 1.92 -23.40
N THR A 61 -8.90 1.71 -24.58
CA THR A 61 -10.24 2.23 -24.88
C THR A 61 -11.28 1.33 -24.21
N GLY A 62 -11.95 1.84 -23.17
CA GLY A 62 -13.20 1.30 -22.64
C GLY A 62 -14.38 1.58 -23.55
#